data_AF-A0AA97CQP8-F1
#
_entry.id   AF-A0AA97CQP8-F1
#
_cell.length_a   1.000
_cell.length_b   1.000
_cell.length_c   1.000
_cell.angle_alpha   90.00
_cell.angle_beta   90.00
_cell.angle_gamma   90.00
#
_symmetry.space_group_name_H-M   'P 1'
#
loop_
_entity.id
_entity.type
_entity.pdbx_description
1 polymer ?
#
loop_
_entity_poly.entity_id
_entity_poly.type
_entity_poly.pdbx_seq_one_letter_code
_entity_poly.pdbx_strand_id
1 'polypeptide(L)'
;MKKTAIALLTFSLCLPALGANTQQQNTNPPHTQITNDLENLYQEGWRYSNEGKFDLAEQSFLKAAKQNHLKSQESLALHYYFGKNGKVNYRLAGYWFHQAAGQGSARAEFTLGTMYIDGAGFPKDVDFGIFLINKAKVKGYKPAEEYIIAFEKLKDSCRQSSSKECDITVTPQIGW
;
A
#
# COMPACT_ATOMS: atom_id res chain seq x y z
N MET A 1 -21.66 83.83 5.60
CA MET A 1 -22.75 84.45 6.39
C MET A 1 -24.07 83.73 6.08
N LYS A 2 -24.86 83.40 7.12
CA LYS A 2 -26.27 82.94 7.15
C LYS A 2 -26.52 81.46 6.70
N LYS A 3 -26.75 80.54 7.65
CA LYS A 3 -28.05 80.14 8.29
C LYS A 3 -29.03 79.59 7.24
N THR A 4 -29.45 78.32 7.25
CA THR A 4 -30.55 77.81 8.12
C THR A 4 -30.72 76.29 7.98
N ALA A 5 -31.15 75.65 9.08
CA ALA A 5 -31.57 74.25 9.20
C ALA A 5 -33.11 74.11 9.09
N ILE A 6 -33.63 72.87 8.99
CA ILE A 6 -34.92 72.30 9.51
C ILE A 6 -35.06 70.89 8.85
N ALA A 7 -34.85 69.75 9.53
CA ALA A 7 -35.71 69.02 10.51
C ALA A 7 -36.97 68.41 9.82
N LEU A 8 -37.34 67.12 9.91
CA LEU A 8 -37.60 66.30 11.10
C LEU A 8 -37.84 64.80 10.76
N LEU A 9 -37.38 63.95 11.70
CA LEU A 9 -38.01 62.74 12.29
C LEU A 9 -38.28 61.47 11.45
N THR A 10 -37.72 60.34 11.90
CA THR A 10 -38.47 59.46 12.83
C THR A 10 -37.56 58.50 13.60
N PHE A 11 -37.99 58.27 14.84
CA PHE A 11 -37.50 57.38 15.88
C PHE A 11 -37.44 55.91 15.42
N SER A 12 -36.38 55.20 15.78
CA SER A 12 -36.55 53.87 16.38
C SER A 12 -35.35 53.56 17.28
N LEU A 13 -35.60 53.63 18.59
CA LEU A 13 -34.70 53.16 19.63
C LEU A 13 -34.80 51.64 19.72
N CYS A 14 -33.68 50.95 19.58
CA CYS A 14 -33.47 49.67 20.24
C CYS A 14 -31.97 49.47 20.52
N LEU A 15 -31.57 49.65 21.77
CA LEU A 15 -30.38 49.06 22.41
C LEU A 15 -30.89 48.34 23.67
N PRO A 16 -30.25 47.28 24.22
CA PRO A 16 -28.79 47.07 24.20
C PRO A 16 -28.26 45.60 24.12
N ALA A 17 -26.97 45.53 23.78
CA ALA A 17 -25.88 44.78 24.41
C ALA A 17 -25.74 43.24 24.38
N LEU A 18 -24.45 42.89 24.29
CA LEU A 18 -23.72 41.70 24.78
C LEU A 18 -23.62 40.48 23.86
N GLY A 19 -22.41 40.32 23.31
CA GLY A 19 -21.97 39.08 22.67
C GLY A 19 -20.74 39.19 21.77
N ALA A 20 -19.77 40.06 22.08
CA ALA A 20 -18.48 40.02 21.39
C ALA A 20 -17.65 38.86 21.95
N ASN A 21 -17.73 37.70 21.30
CA ASN A 21 -16.59 36.78 21.17
C ASN A 21 -16.81 35.84 19.98
N THR A 22 -16.93 36.41 18.77
CA THR A 22 -16.53 35.65 17.59
C THR A 22 -15.01 35.57 17.65
N GLN A 23 -14.49 34.46 18.18
CA GLN A 23 -13.20 33.97 17.75
C GLN A 23 -13.19 34.12 16.23
N GLN A 24 -12.29 34.97 15.73
CA GLN A 24 -11.99 35.05 14.31
C GLN A 24 -11.79 33.61 13.86
N GLN A 25 -12.76 33.09 13.09
CA GLN A 25 -12.53 31.90 12.29
C GLN A 25 -11.41 32.30 11.36
N ASN A 26 -10.19 31.95 11.80
CA ASN A 26 -8.99 32.07 11.01
C ASN A 26 -9.27 31.31 9.72
N THR A 27 -9.46 32.10 8.69
CA THR A 27 -9.69 31.71 7.31
C THR A 27 -8.46 30.97 6.84
N ASN A 28 -8.49 29.64 6.96
CA ASN A 28 -7.90 28.66 6.03
C ASN A 28 -8.25 27.24 6.52
N PRO A 29 -9.08 26.45 5.81
CA PRO A 29 -9.13 25.02 6.07
C PRO A 29 -7.75 24.43 5.77
N PRO A 30 -7.14 23.62 6.66
CA PRO A 30 -5.84 23.02 6.41
C PRO A 30 -5.99 21.98 5.28
N HIS A 31 -5.55 22.39 4.09
CA HIS A 31 -5.26 21.62 2.88
C HIS A 31 -5.96 20.24 2.71
N THR A 32 -7.01 20.27 1.88
CA THR A 32 -7.31 19.25 0.84
C THR A 32 -7.54 17.80 1.29
N GLN A 33 -8.79 17.46 1.64
CA GLN A 33 -9.31 16.09 1.44
C GLN A 33 -10.23 16.05 0.22
N ILE A 34 -9.63 15.89 -0.95
CA ILE A 34 -10.25 15.15 -2.06
C ILE A 34 -9.39 13.89 -2.19
N THR A 35 -9.53 12.96 -1.25
CA THR A 35 -8.89 11.65 -1.36
C THR A 35 -9.72 10.82 -2.33
N ASN A 36 -9.10 10.38 -3.43
CA ASN A 36 -9.73 9.51 -4.43
C ASN A 36 -10.43 8.33 -3.74
N ASP A 37 -11.62 7.95 -4.22
CA ASP A 37 -12.42 6.84 -3.65
C ASP A 37 -11.61 5.54 -3.45
N LEU A 38 -10.62 5.30 -4.32
CA LEU A 38 -9.69 4.15 -4.23
C LEU A 38 -8.74 4.22 -3.03
N GLU A 39 -8.22 5.41 -2.71
CA GLU A 39 -7.35 5.59 -1.55
C GLU A 39 -8.17 5.46 -0.27
N ASN A 40 -9.42 5.94 -0.24
CA ASN A 40 -10.31 5.75 0.91
C ASN A 40 -10.57 4.26 1.17
N LEU A 41 -10.86 3.48 0.12
CA LEU A 41 -11.02 2.03 0.20
C LEU A 41 -9.75 1.32 0.70
N TYR A 42 -8.58 1.76 0.23
CA TYR A 42 -7.30 1.25 0.71
C TYR A 42 -7.08 1.51 2.20
N GLN A 43 -7.30 2.75 2.65
CA GLN A 43 -7.16 3.14 4.05
C GLN A 43 -8.17 2.41 4.94
N GLU A 44 -9.39 2.21 4.46
CA GLU A 44 -10.41 1.42 5.17
C GLU A 44 -9.96 -0.05 5.32
N GLY A 45 -9.42 -0.66 4.27
CA GLY A 45 -8.89 -2.03 4.33
C GLY A 45 -7.75 -2.17 5.35
N TRP A 46 -6.85 -1.20 5.40
CA TRP A 46 -5.78 -1.15 6.40
C TRP A 46 -6.32 -1.00 7.82
N ARG A 47 -7.29 -0.10 8.03
CA ARG A 47 -7.95 0.08 9.32
C ARG A 47 -8.59 -1.23 9.78
N TYR A 48 -9.35 -1.91 8.93
CA TYR A 48 -9.95 -3.20 9.27
C TYR A 48 -8.92 -4.28 9.58
N SER A 49 -7.79 -4.30 8.88
CA SER A 49 -6.70 -5.24 9.15
C SER A 49 -6.14 -5.03 10.56
N ASN A 50 -5.90 -3.77 10.95
CA ASN A 50 -5.42 -3.42 12.29
C ASN A 50 -6.44 -3.73 13.40
N GLU A 51 -7.74 -3.71 13.08
CA GLU A 51 -8.82 -4.11 13.98
C GLU A 51 -9.06 -5.63 14.03
N GLY A 52 -8.30 -6.44 13.28
CA GLY A 52 -8.51 -7.89 13.15
C GLY A 52 -9.76 -8.28 12.36
N LYS A 53 -10.39 -7.33 11.67
CA LYS A 53 -11.60 -7.53 10.84
C LYS A 53 -11.22 -7.93 9.41
N PHE A 54 -10.54 -9.06 9.30
CA PHE A 54 -9.92 -9.52 8.05
C PHE A 54 -10.89 -9.62 6.86
N ASP A 55 -12.14 -10.06 7.07
CA ASP A 55 -13.11 -10.21 5.96
C ASP A 55 -13.55 -8.84 5.41
N LEU A 56 -13.61 -7.82 6.26
CA LEU A 56 -13.91 -6.45 5.84
C LEU A 56 -12.67 -5.82 5.16
N ALA A 57 -11.48 -6.11 5.68
CA ALA A 57 -10.23 -5.68 5.05
C ALA A 57 -10.10 -6.21 3.62
N GLU A 58 -10.31 -7.52 3.44
CA GLU A 58 -10.30 -8.18 2.13
C GLU A 58 -11.29 -7.50 1.18
N GLN A 59 -12.52 -7.25 1.62
CA GLN A 59 -13.54 -6.59 0.81
C GLN A 59 -13.13 -5.18 0.38
N SER A 60 -12.62 -4.35 1.30
CA SER A 60 -12.19 -2.98 0.98
C SER A 60 -10.98 -2.97 0.04
N PHE A 61 -9.98 -3.82 0.29
CA PHE A 61 -8.85 -3.97 -0.64
C PHE A 61 -9.30 -4.46 -2.02
N LEU A 62 -10.17 -5.46 -2.09
CA LEU A 62 -10.67 -6.03 -3.34
C LEU A 62 -11.38 -5.00 -4.22
N LYS A 63 -12.22 -4.13 -3.62
CA LYS A 63 -12.93 -3.06 -4.36
C LYS A 63 -11.96 -2.09 -5.06
N ALA A 64 -10.87 -1.72 -4.39
CA ALA A 64 -9.85 -0.84 -4.96
C ALA A 64 -8.90 -1.59 -5.91
N ALA A 65 -8.51 -2.81 -5.56
CA ALA A 65 -7.60 -3.65 -6.34
C ALA A 65 -8.17 -3.98 -7.74
N LYS A 66 -9.47 -4.23 -7.83
CA LYS A 66 -10.21 -4.43 -9.11
C LYS A 66 -10.19 -3.20 -10.02
N GLN A 67 -9.94 -2.02 -9.46
CA GLN A 67 -9.82 -0.77 -10.20
C GLN A 67 -8.34 -0.38 -10.41
N ASN A 68 -7.46 -1.39 -10.42
CA ASN A 68 -6.03 -1.24 -10.65
C ASN A 68 -5.30 -0.37 -9.61
N HIS A 69 -5.80 -0.30 -8.38
CA HIS A 69 -5.10 0.40 -7.32
C HIS A 69 -3.93 -0.43 -6.78
N LEU A 70 -2.70 -0.03 -7.12
CA LEU A 70 -1.47 -0.78 -6.81
C LEU A 70 -1.35 -1.19 -5.34
N LYS A 71 -1.47 -0.23 -4.40
CA LYS A 71 -1.31 -0.52 -2.97
C LYS A 71 -2.34 -1.53 -2.47
N SER A 72 -3.58 -1.46 -2.98
CA SER A 72 -4.62 -2.41 -2.60
C SER A 72 -4.39 -3.80 -3.17
N GLN A 73 -3.81 -3.92 -4.37
CA GLN A 73 -3.42 -5.22 -4.91
C GLN A 73 -2.31 -5.85 -4.08
N GLU A 74 -1.30 -5.08 -3.68
CA GLU A 74 -0.24 -5.58 -2.78
C GLU A 74 -0.79 -5.98 -1.42
N SER A 75 -1.62 -5.15 -0.79
CA SER A 75 -2.24 -5.48 0.50
C SER A 75 -3.13 -6.70 0.42
N LEU A 76 -3.90 -6.86 -0.67
CA LEU A 76 -4.73 -8.04 -0.88
C LEU A 76 -3.89 -9.29 -1.15
N ALA A 77 -2.79 -9.16 -1.89
CA ALA A 77 -1.85 -10.25 -2.10
C ALA A 77 -1.26 -10.73 -0.78
N LEU A 78 -0.82 -9.80 0.07
CA LEU A 78 -0.29 -10.08 1.40
C LEU A 78 -1.33 -10.71 2.32
N HIS A 79 -2.57 -10.22 2.25
CA HIS A 79 -3.69 -10.79 2.99
C HIS A 79 -3.85 -12.29 2.72
N TYR A 80 -3.79 -12.70 1.44
CA TYR A 80 -3.85 -14.12 1.08
C TYR A 80 -2.55 -14.87 1.34
N TYR A 81 -1.39 -14.21 1.21
CA TYR A 81 -0.08 -14.82 1.41
C TYR A 81 0.14 -15.26 2.86
N PHE A 82 -0.25 -14.42 3.82
CA PHE A 82 -0.18 -14.74 5.23
C PHE A 82 -1.42 -15.49 5.72
N GLY A 83 -2.54 -15.30 5.04
CA GLY A 83 -3.81 -15.92 5.39
C GLY A 83 -4.42 -15.34 6.67
N LYS A 84 -5.72 -15.60 6.84
CA LYS A 84 -6.44 -15.34 8.10
C LYS A 84 -6.41 -16.60 8.95
N ASN A 85 -6.01 -16.51 10.21
CA ASN A 85 -6.02 -17.64 11.16
C ASN A 85 -5.31 -18.89 10.60
N GLY A 86 -4.18 -18.71 9.90
CA GLY A 86 -3.41 -19.79 9.30
C GLY A 86 -3.96 -20.35 7.97
N LYS A 87 -5.04 -19.78 7.43
CA LYS A 87 -5.60 -20.18 6.13
C LYS A 87 -4.98 -19.36 4.99
N VAL A 88 -3.81 -19.78 4.54
CA VAL A 88 -3.08 -19.18 3.41
C VAL A 88 -3.74 -19.56 2.07
N ASN A 89 -3.72 -18.65 1.10
CA ASN A 89 -4.10 -18.92 -0.28
C ASN A 89 -3.04 -18.37 -1.25
N TYR A 90 -1.97 -19.13 -1.46
CA TYR A 90 -0.86 -18.72 -2.34
C TYR A 90 -1.29 -18.48 -3.78
N ARG A 91 -2.30 -19.18 -4.29
CA ARG A 91 -2.76 -18.98 -5.67
C ARG A 91 -3.40 -17.59 -5.85
N LEU A 92 -4.23 -17.14 -4.91
CA LEU A 92 -4.77 -15.78 -4.94
C LEU A 92 -3.72 -14.72 -4.61
N ALA A 93 -2.80 -15.01 -3.68
CA ALA A 93 -1.67 -14.11 -3.39
C ALA A 93 -0.85 -13.85 -4.67
N GLY A 94 -0.46 -14.92 -5.35
CA GLY A 94 0.32 -14.86 -6.57
C GLY A 94 -0.39 -14.15 -7.71
N TYR A 95 -1.70 -14.35 -7.85
CA TYR A 95 -2.53 -13.60 -8.80
C TYR A 95 -2.42 -12.09 -8.57
N TRP A 96 -2.60 -11.62 -7.33
CA TRP A 96 -2.56 -10.19 -7.03
C TRP A 96 -1.15 -9.60 -7.07
N PHE A 97 -0.13 -10.35 -6.64
CA PHE A 97 1.26 -9.96 -6.85
C PHE A 97 1.60 -9.85 -8.34
N HIS A 98 1.10 -10.74 -9.19
CA HIS A 98 1.28 -10.64 -10.63
C HIS A 98 0.69 -9.34 -11.20
N GLN A 99 -0.51 -8.94 -10.76
CA GLN A 99 -1.12 -7.66 -11.17
C GLN A 99 -0.28 -6.45 -10.72
N ALA A 100 0.20 -6.46 -9.47
CA ALA A 100 1.04 -5.39 -8.93
C ALA A 100 2.43 -5.33 -9.59
N ALA A 101 3.02 -6.49 -9.89
CA ALA A 101 4.28 -6.61 -10.62
C ALA A 101 4.14 -6.08 -12.07
N GLY A 102 3.01 -6.31 -12.72
CA GLY A 102 2.69 -5.76 -14.04
C GLY A 102 2.63 -4.23 -14.07
N GLN A 103 2.31 -3.59 -12.94
CA GLN A 103 2.36 -2.14 -12.76
C GLN A 103 3.74 -1.63 -12.32
N GLY A 104 4.71 -2.52 -12.19
CA GLY A 104 6.08 -2.16 -11.87
C GLY A 104 6.43 -2.17 -10.38
N SER A 105 5.58 -2.70 -9.48
CA SER A 105 5.99 -2.85 -8.08
C SER A 105 7.17 -3.81 -7.95
N ALA A 106 8.28 -3.29 -7.42
CA ALA A 106 9.46 -4.08 -7.14
C ALA A 106 9.26 -5.06 -5.98
N ARG A 107 8.44 -4.69 -4.97
CA ARG A 107 8.06 -5.60 -3.88
C ARG A 107 7.25 -6.78 -4.40
N ALA A 108 6.31 -6.52 -5.29
CA ALA A 108 5.47 -7.57 -5.88
C ALA A 108 6.29 -8.48 -6.80
N GLU A 109 7.19 -7.93 -7.61
CA GLU A 109 8.12 -8.72 -8.43
C GLU A 109 9.01 -9.62 -7.56
N PHE A 110 9.60 -9.07 -6.49
CA PHE A 110 10.41 -9.85 -5.56
C PHE A 110 9.61 -10.99 -4.93
N THR A 111 8.44 -10.68 -4.36
CA THR A 111 7.60 -11.67 -3.65
C THR A 111 7.07 -12.73 -4.60
N LEU A 112 6.65 -12.35 -5.81
CA LEU A 112 6.23 -13.31 -6.82
C LEU A 112 7.41 -14.20 -7.25
N GLY A 113 8.61 -13.64 -7.38
CA GLY A 113 9.81 -14.39 -7.69
C GLY A 113 10.14 -15.45 -6.65
N THR A 114 10.06 -15.11 -5.35
CA THR A 114 10.25 -16.10 -4.28
C THR A 114 9.17 -17.17 -4.29
N MET A 115 7.91 -16.82 -4.59
CA MET A 115 6.83 -17.80 -4.74
C MET A 115 7.10 -18.83 -5.84
N TYR A 116 7.66 -18.42 -6.99
CA TYR A 116 8.05 -19.37 -8.04
C TYR A 116 9.24 -20.24 -7.64
N ILE A 117 10.21 -19.71 -6.91
CA ILE A 117 11.36 -20.48 -6.41
C ILE A 117 10.91 -21.56 -5.41
N ASP A 118 9.94 -21.21 -4.56
CA ASP A 118 9.44 -22.12 -3.51
C ASP A 118 8.32 -23.05 -4.01
N GLY A 119 7.76 -22.80 -5.19
CA GLY A 119 6.56 -23.50 -5.68
C GLY A 119 5.29 -23.15 -4.87
N ALA A 120 5.24 -21.95 -4.29
CA ALA A 120 4.12 -21.49 -3.48
C ALA A 120 2.94 -21.07 -4.38
N GLY A 121 1.95 -21.96 -4.52
CA GLY A 121 0.75 -21.71 -5.33
C GLY A 121 0.93 -21.90 -6.84
N PHE A 122 2.15 -22.19 -7.29
CA PHE A 122 2.53 -22.44 -8.68
C PHE A 122 3.55 -23.59 -8.75
N PRO A 123 3.71 -24.24 -9.92
CA PRO A 123 4.87 -25.11 -10.15
C PRO A 123 6.17 -24.36 -9.88
N LYS A 124 7.14 -25.03 -9.25
CA LYS A 124 8.46 -24.48 -8.99
C LYS A 124 9.16 -24.12 -10.32
N ASP A 125 9.63 -22.89 -10.42
CA ASP A 125 10.38 -22.35 -11.56
C ASP A 125 11.43 -21.37 -11.04
N VAL A 126 12.65 -21.88 -10.85
CA VAL A 126 13.75 -21.10 -10.28
C VAL A 126 14.23 -20.02 -11.24
N ASP A 127 14.32 -20.33 -12.53
CA ASP A 127 14.81 -19.38 -13.54
C ASP A 127 13.86 -18.19 -13.68
N PHE A 128 12.55 -18.46 -13.75
CA PHE A 128 11.56 -17.40 -13.78
C PHE A 128 11.53 -16.58 -12.48
N GLY A 129 11.68 -17.24 -11.34
CA GLY A 129 11.76 -16.56 -10.05
C GLY A 129 12.96 -15.62 -9.95
N ILE A 130 14.15 -16.07 -10.36
CA ILE A 130 15.38 -15.25 -10.41
C ILE A 130 15.26 -14.12 -11.43
N PHE A 131 14.58 -14.34 -12.56
CA PHE A 131 14.28 -13.27 -13.51
C PHE A 131 13.46 -12.15 -12.85
N LEU A 132 12.38 -12.47 -12.15
CA LEU A 132 11.55 -11.50 -11.44
C LEU A 132 12.32 -10.76 -10.34
N ILE A 133 13.12 -11.47 -9.54
CA ILE A 133 13.95 -10.86 -8.50
C ILE A 133 14.98 -9.91 -9.11
N ASN A 134 15.61 -10.25 -10.24
CA ASN A 134 16.52 -9.33 -10.93
C ASN A 134 15.79 -8.08 -11.45
N LYS A 135 14.54 -8.19 -11.91
CA LYS A 135 13.74 -6.99 -12.25
C LYS A 135 13.54 -6.08 -11.04
N ALA A 136 13.21 -6.65 -9.88
CA ALA A 136 13.09 -5.89 -8.63
C ALA A 136 14.43 -5.24 -8.22
N LYS A 137 15.55 -5.96 -8.37
CA LYS A 137 16.91 -5.46 -8.12
C LYS A 137 17.25 -4.25 -8.99
N VAL A 138 16.97 -4.29 -10.28
CA VAL A 138 17.21 -3.17 -11.22
C VAL A 138 16.44 -1.91 -10.81
N LYS A 139 15.31 -2.06 -10.11
CA LYS A 139 14.53 -0.95 -9.55
C LYS A 139 15.05 -0.45 -8.20
N GLY A 140 16.18 -0.96 -7.73
CA GLY A 140 16.78 -0.60 -6.44
C GLY A 140 16.09 -1.24 -5.24
N TYR A 141 15.32 -2.31 -5.42
CA TYR A 141 14.71 -3.00 -4.28
C TYR A 141 15.76 -3.81 -3.51
N LYS A 142 16.22 -3.24 -2.40
CA LYS A 142 17.33 -3.77 -1.60
C LYS A 142 17.20 -5.26 -1.22
N PRO A 143 16.02 -5.77 -0.77
CA PRO A 143 15.87 -7.19 -0.49
C PRO A 143 16.14 -8.09 -1.71
N ALA A 144 15.83 -7.62 -2.92
CA ALA A 144 16.14 -8.37 -4.14
C ALA A 144 17.64 -8.37 -4.45
N GLU A 145 18.33 -7.27 -4.21
CA GLU A 145 19.80 -7.22 -4.36
C GLU A 145 20.50 -8.20 -3.42
N GLU A 146 20.13 -8.16 -2.13
CA GLU A 146 20.66 -9.05 -1.10
C GLU A 146 20.39 -10.52 -1.42
N TYR A 147 19.18 -10.82 -1.93
CA TYR A 147 18.82 -12.17 -2.36
C TYR A 147 19.70 -12.68 -3.48
N ILE A 148 19.94 -11.87 -4.52
CA ILE A 148 20.76 -12.28 -5.68
C ILE A 148 22.22 -12.51 -5.25
N ILE A 149 22.77 -11.64 -4.40
CA ILE A 149 24.13 -11.83 -3.86
C ILE A 149 24.23 -13.16 -3.10
N ALA A 150 23.23 -13.50 -2.29
CA ALA A 150 23.21 -14.77 -1.56
C ALA A 150 23.07 -15.96 -2.52
N PHE A 151 22.19 -15.86 -3.52
CA PHE A 151 21.96 -16.91 -4.52
C PHE A 151 23.21 -17.23 -5.33
N GLU A 152 23.94 -16.21 -5.79
CA GLU A 152 25.19 -16.37 -6.54
C GLU A 152 26.28 -17.06 -5.70
N LYS A 153 26.41 -16.68 -4.42
CA LYS A 153 27.36 -17.32 -3.49
C LYS A 153 27.05 -18.81 -3.29
N LEU A 154 25.77 -19.17 -3.16
CA LEU A 154 25.37 -20.58 -3.03
C LEU A 154 25.68 -21.37 -4.31
N LYS A 155 25.38 -20.78 -5.47
CA LYS A 155 25.67 -21.40 -6.77
C LYS A 155 27.17 -21.66 -6.96
N ASP A 156 28.03 -20.71 -6.58
CA ASP A 156 29.48 -20.89 -6.65
C ASP A 156 29.97 -21.96 -5.69
N SER A 157 29.44 -22.01 -4.47
CA SER A 157 29.77 -23.03 -3.47
C SER A 157 29.41 -24.43 -3.98
N CYS A 158 28.25 -24.57 -4.63
CA CYS A 158 27.82 -25.84 -5.21
C CYS A 158 28.63 -26.28 -6.42
N ARG A 159 29.07 -25.32 -7.25
CA ARG A 159 29.99 -25.62 -8.36
C ARG A 159 31.30 -26.22 -7.84
N GLN A 160 31.76 -25.76 -6.68
CA GLN A 160 33.01 -26.21 -6.06
C GLN A 160 32.85 -27.56 -5.33
N SER A 161 31.68 -27.87 -4.77
CA SER A 161 31.47 -29.08 -3.96
C SER A 161 31.33 -30.38 -4.77
N SER A 162 31.20 -30.33 -6.10
CA SER A 162 30.93 -31.50 -6.97
C SER A 162 29.74 -32.37 -6.52
N SER A 163 28.84 -31.84 -5.69
CA SER A 163 27.69 -32.58 -5.17
C SER A 163 26.63 -32.72 -6.27
N LYS A 164 26.09 -33.94 -6.42
CA LYS A 164 25.05 -34.24 -7.42
C LYS A 164 23.70 -33.58 -7.08
N GLU A 165 23.53 -33.17 -5.83
CA GLU A 165 22.39 -32.39 -5.36
C GLU A 165 22.94 -31.12 -4.71
N CYS A 166 22.56 -29.99 -5.28
CA CYS A 166 22.76 -28.68 -4.69
C CYS A 166 21.38 -28.04 -4.59
N ASP A 167 20.93 -27.83 -3.35
CA ASP A 167 19.76 -27.00 -3.11
C ASP A 167 20.19 -25.53 -3.08
N ILE A 168 19.77 -24.78 -4.11
CA ILE A 168 20.08 -23.35 -4.27
C ILE A 168 18.98 -22.44 -3.70
N THR A 169 18.03 -22.97 -2.94
CA THR A 169 17.00 -22.13 -2.31
C THR A 169 17.61 -21.21 -1.26
N VAL A 170 17.59 -19.91 -1.53
CA VAL A 170 17.84 -18.88 -0.52
C VAL A 170 16.53 -18.63 0.21
N THR A 171 16.48 -18.89 1.51
CA THR A 171 15.35 -18.43 2.35
C THR A 171 15.43 -16.91 2.48
N PRO A 172 14.46 -16.15 1.94
CA PRO A 172 14.43 -14.70 2.12
C PRO A 172 14.23 -14.40 3.61
N GLN A 173 15.08 -13.54 4.19
CA GLN A 173 14.75 -12.91 5.46
C GLN A 173 13.65 -11.89 5.17
N ILE A 174 12.38 -12.30 5.26
CA ILE A 174 11.25 -11.39 5.09
C ILE A 174 11.16 -10.50 6.34
N GLY A 175 12.11 -9.57 6.49
CA GLY A 175 12.05 -8.49 7.46
C GLY A 175 11.07 -7.44 6.94
N TRP A 176 10.00 -7.22 7.69
CA TRP A 176 8.98 -6.20 7.44
C TRP A 176 9.43 -4.84 7.94
#